data_AF-A0A970AEF3-F1
#
_entry.id   AF-A0A970AEF3-F1
#
_cell.length_a   1.000
_cell.length_b   1.000
_cell.length_c   1.000
_cell.angle_alpha   90.00
_cell.angle_beta   90.00
_cell.angle_gamma   90.00
#
_symmetry.space_group_name_H-M   'P 1'
#
loop_
_entity.id
_entity.type
_entity.pdbx_description
1 polymer ?
#
loop_
_entity_poly.entity_id
_entity_poly.type
_entity_poly.pdbx_seq_one_letter_code
_entity_poly.pdbx_strand_id
1 'polypeptide(L)'
;MAEVNKQDIKPAKIRLKEIADKATQDAWEAKNRGEKIGWCASNFPQEIPTTLGIHVVYPENQGAAIGAKGGGQRMCEYAEGLGYSSDICSYARINFAYTDLKECPELNIPQPDFLLCCNNICNCMLKWYENLAFQLDIPLLLIDIPRLDAYECDQDRIDYIRAQFDDCIRRLEEISGKKWDEDRFKEVMAISQRSSKAWLKAVDYMKYTPSP
;
A
#
# COMPACT_ATOMS: atom_id res chain seq x y z
N MET A 1 -38.10 -0.66 -4.24
CA MET A 1 -36.78 -1.32 -4.06
C MET A 1 -36.94 -2.72 -4.62
N ALA A 2 -36.28 -3.05 -5.73
CA ALA A 2 -36.40 -4.39 -6.31
C ALA A 2 -35.81 -5.42 -5.33
N GLU A 3 -36.54 -6.50 -5.08
CA GLU A 3 -36.08 -7.62 -4.26
C GLU A 3 -34.83 -8.21 -4.89
N VAL A 4 -33.68 -8.05 -4.22
CA VAL A 4 -32.44 -8.70 -4.63
C VAL A 4 -32.61 -10.19 -4.36
N ASN A 5 -32.74 -10.99 -5.43
CA ASN A 5 -32.85 -12.43 -5.35
C ASN A 5 -31.60 -13.00 -4.64
N LYS A 6 -31.80 -13.64 -3.47
CA LYS A 6 -30.69 -14.15 -2.63
C LYS A 6 -29.79 -15.16 -3.35
N GLN A 7 -30.29 -15.79 -4.42
CA GLN A 7 -29.54 -16.75 -5.23
C GLN A 7 -28.41 -16.14 -6.08
N ASP A 8 -28.39 -14.82 -6.29
CA ASP A 8 -27.34 -14.13 -7.07
C ASP A 8 -26.27 -13.44 -6.18
N ILE A 9 -26.33 -13.61 -4.85
CA ILE A 9 -25.38 -12.98 -3.93
C ILE A 9 -24.11 -13.82 -3.86
N LYS A 10 -23.10 -13.40 -4.61
CA LYS A 10 -21.76 -13.98 -4.55
C LYS A 10 -21.18 -13.92 -3.13
N PRO A 11 -20.64 -15.03 -2.58
CA PRO A 11 -20.05 -15.04 -1.24
C PRO A 11 -18.97 -13.98 -1.05
N ALA A 12 -18.94 -13.35 0.13
CA ALA A 12 -18.01 -12.27 0.46
C ALA A 12 -16.54 -12.67 0.23
N LYS A 13 -16.15 -13.90 0.59
CA LYS A 13 -14.78 -14.39 0.36
C LYS A 13 -14.38 -14.35 -1.12
N ILE A 14 -15.32 -14.66 -2.01
CA ILE A 14 -15.04 -14.69 -3.45
C ILE A 14 -14.95 -13.25 -3.95
N ARG A 15 -15.87 -12.36 -3.52
CA ARG A 15 -15.81 -10.93 -3.86
C ARG A 15 -14.51 -10.26 -3.39
N LEU A 16 -14.07 -10.53 -2.16
CA LEU A 16 -12.82 -9.99 -1.62
C LEU A 16 -11.61 -10.50 -2.39
N LYS A 17 -11.59 -11.79 -2.74
CA LYS A 17 -10.55 -12.35 -3.61
C LYS A 17 -10.51 -11.64 -4.96
N GLU A 18 -11.65 -11.44 -5.60
CA GLU A 18 -11.71 -10.73 -6.89
C GLU A 18 -11.23 -9.29 -6.80
N ILE A 19 -11.52 -8.59 -5.71
CA ILE A 19 -11.03 -7.22 -5.49
C ILE A 19 -9.50 -7.21 -5.38
N ALA A 20 -8.92 -8.15 -4.61
CA ALA A 20 -7.47 -8.25 -4.45
C ALA A 20 -6.76 -8.67 -5.75
N ASP A 21 -7.31 -9.67 -6.46
CA ASP A 21 -6.80 -10.14 -7.75
C ASP A 21 -6.87 -9.01 -8.78
N LYS A 22 -8.00 -8.27 -8.83
CA LYS A 22 -8.19 -7.12 -9.72
C LYS A 22 -7.19 -6.00 -9.43
N ALA A 23 -6.93 -5.66 -8.16
CA ALA A 23 -5.95 -4.62 -7.84
C ALA A 23 -4.55 -4.95 -8.38
N THR A 24 -4.15 -6.23 -8.30
CA THR A 24 -2.87 -6.70 -8.85
C THR A 24 -2.88 -6.70 -10.37
N GLN A 25 -3.99 -7.16 -10.98
CA GLN A 25 -4.16 -7.16 -12.44
C GLN A 25 -4.12 -5.74 -13.02
N ASP A 26 -4.86 -4.80 -12.43
CA ASP A 26 -4.93 -3.41 -12.88
C ASP A 26 -3.53 -2.75 -12.85
N ALA A 27 -2.70 -3.07 -11.84
CA ALA A 27 -1.33 -2.59 -11.77
C ALA A 27 -0.43 -3.17 -12.88
N TRP A 28 -0.57 -4.46 -13.22
CA TRP A 28 0.14 -5.06 -14.35
C TRP A 28 -0.30 -4.48 -15.69
N GLU A 29 -1.61 -4.33 -15.90
CA GLU A 29 -2.15 -3.73 -17.11
C GLU A 29 -1.67 -2.29 -17.29
N ALA A 30 -1.66 -1.50 -16.21
CA ALA A 30 -1.10 -0.15 -16.23
C ALA A 30 0.39 -0.14 -16.58
N LYS A 31 1.19 -1.02 -15.96
CA LYS A 31 2.62 -1.16 -16.30
C LYS A 31 2.82 -1.51 -17.78
N ASN A 32 2.01 -2.43 -18.31
CA ASN A 32 2.08 -2.85 -19.72
C ASN A 32 1.67 -1.75 -20.70
N ARG A 33 0.82 -0.80 -20.28
CA ARG A 33 0.51 0.42 -21.04
C ARG A 33 1.57 1.51 -20.94
N GLY A 34 2.65 1.28 -20.18
CA GLY A 34 3.73 2.25 -19.96
C GLY A 34 3.44 3.25 -18.84
N GLU A 35 2.38 3.05 -18.05
CA GLU A 35 2.13 3.88 -16.87
C GLU A 35 3.12 3.56 -15.75
N LYS A 36 3.42 4.58 -14.94
CA LYS A 36 4.32 4.47 -13.79
C LYS A 36 3.61 3.82 -12.61
N ILE A 37 4.25 2.84 -11.98
CA ILE A 37 3.70 2.09 -10.84
C ILE A 37 4.44 2.44 -9.55
N GLY A 38 3.70 2.65 -8.47
CA GLY A 38 4.26 2.89 -7.15
C GLY A 38 4.28 1.64 -6.27
N TRP A 39 5.34 1.45 -5.49
CA TRP A 39 5.24 0.62 -4.27
C TRP A 39 4.91 1.52 -3.08
N CYS A 40 3.90 1.13 -2.31
CA CYS A 40 3.27 1.98 -1.30
C CYS A 40 3.23 1.32 0.08
N ALA A 41 3.60 2.08 1.10
CA ALA A 41 3.43 1.69 2.50
C ALA A 41 1.95 1.50 2.85
N SER A 42 1.63 0.51 3.69
CA SER A 42 0.26 0.08 3.98
C SER A 42 -0.66 1.17 4.55
N ASN A 43 -0.09 2.15 5.25
CA ASN A 43 -0.83 3.25 5.87
C ASN A 43 -0.38 4.63 5.33
N PHE A 44 0.11 4.66 4.09
CA PHE A 44 0.27 5.90 3.33
C PHE A 44 -1.10 6.52 3.02
N PRO A 45 -1.23 7.86 2.92
CA PRO A 45 -2.45 8.53 2.46
C PRO A 45 -2.81 8.16 1.01
N GLN A 46 -3.47 7.01 0.83
CA GLN A 46 -3.79 6.41 -0.47
C GLN A 46 -4.70 7.29 -1.33
N GLU A 47 -5.40 8.24 -0.72
CA GLU A 47 -6.25 9.20 -1.42
C GLU A 47 -5.46 10.00 -2.45
N ILE A 48 -4.18 10.27 -2.21
CA ILE A 48 -3.30 11.01 -3.11
C ILE A 48 -3.10 10.25 -4.44
N PRO A 49 -2.49 9.04 -4.47
CA PRO A 49 -2.33 8.31 -5.72
C PRO A 49 -3.67 7.93 -6.36
N THR A 50 -4.70 7.63 -5.57
CA THR A 50 -6.05 7.29 -6.10
C THR A 50 -6.68 8.47 -6.84
N THR A 51 -6.53 9.69 -6.32
CA THR A 51 -7.01 10.93 -6.97
C THR A 51 -6.28 11.18 -8.28
N LEU A 52 -4.97 10.99 -8.31
CA LEU A 52 -4.19 11.09 -9.55
C LEU A 52 -4.46 9.91 -10.51
N GLY A 53 -5.20 8.88 -10.11
CA GLY A 53 -5.43 7.69 -10.93
C GLY A 53 -4.15 6.89 -11.16
N ILE A 54 -3.24 6.90 -10.17
CA ILE A 54 -1.97 6.19 -10.18
C ILE A 54 -2.17 4.82 -9.53
N HIS A 55 -1.70 3.78 -10.20
CA HIS A 55 -1.74 2.43 -9.67
C HIS A 55 -0.56 2.19 -8.72
N VAL A 56 -0.87 1.70 -7.53
CA VAL A 56 0.13 1.33 -6.51
C VAL A 56 -0.09 -0.11 -6.05
N VAL A 57 0.99 -0.75 -5.63
CA VAL A 57 0.97 -2.06 -4.98
C VAL A 57 1.64 -1.96 -3.62
N TYR A 58 1.27 -2.84 -2.69
CA TYR A 58 1.70 -2.77 -1.29
C TYR A 58 2.66 -3.93 -0.98
N PRO A 59 3.97 -3.67 -0.81
CA PRO A 59 4.96 -4.72 -0.51
C PRO A 59 4.63 -5.55 0.73
N GLU A 60 4.03 -4.94 1.77
CA GLU A 60 3.60 -5.65 2.98
C GLU A 60 2.52 -6.69 2.68
N ASN A 61 1.52 -6.34 1.86
CA ASN A 61 0.46 -7.28 1.45
C ASN A 61 1.03 -8.42 0.61
N GLN A 62 2.00 -8.13 -0.26
CA GLN A 62 2.68 -9.15 -1.05
C GLN A 62 3.51 -10.08 -0.18
N GLY A 63 4.29 -9.54 0.75
CA GLY A 63 5.05 -10.31 1.73
C GLY A 63 4.15 -11.22 2.58
N ALA A 64 2.98 -10.73 3.00
CA ALA A 64 1.99 -11.52 3.72
C ALA A 64 1.43 -12.67 2.86
N ALA A 65 1.09 -12.39 1.60
CA ALA A 65 0.58 -13.40 0.68
C ALA A 65 1.63 -14.49 0.36
N ILE A 66 2.89 -14.10 0.16
CA ILE A 66 4.01 -15.03 -0.06
C ILE A 66 4.21 -15.92 1.18
N GLY A 67 4.22 -15.31 2.38
CA GLY A 67 4.31 -16.05 3.63
C GLY A 67 3.18 -17.07 3.79
N ALA A 68 1.93 -16.64 3.56
CA ALA A 68 0.75 -17.51 3.66
C ALA A 68 0.74 -18.67 2.63
N LYS A 69 1.41 -18.50 1.50
CA LYS A 69 1.53 -19.52 0.43
C LYS A 69 2.80 -20.39 0.55
N GLY A 70 3.56 -20.25 1.64
CA GLY A 70 4.72 -21.09 1.94
C GLY A 70 6.06 -20.60 1.36
N GLY A 71 6.09 -19.46 0.69
CA GLY A 71 7.32 -18.89 0.11
C GLY A 71 8.18 -18.07 1.06
N GLY A 72 7.66 -17.75 2.26
CA GLY A 72 8.27 -16.79 3.18
C GLY A 72 9.70 -17.14 3.60
N GLN A 73 9.94 -18.39 4.00
CA GLN A 73 11.27 -18.85 4.44
C GLN A 73 12.31 -18.72 3.32
N ARG A 74 12.01 -19.27 2.14
CA ARG A 74 12.88 -19.21 0.95
C ARG A 74 13.28 -17.77 0.60
N MET A 75 12.31 -16.86 0.62
CA MET A 75 12.55 -15.45 0.29
C MET A 75 13.37 -14.75 1.39
N CYS A 76 13.15 -15.08 2.68
CA CYS A 76 13.96 -14.52 3.77
C CYS A 76 15.41 -15.01 3.72
N GLU A 77 15.63 -16.32 3.53
CA GLU A 77 16.97 -16.93 3.40
C GLU A 77 17.74 -16.33 2.20
N TYR A 78 17.04 -16.04 1.10
CA TYR A 78 17.65 -15.35 -0.04
C TYR A 78 18.17 -13.96 0.33
N ALA A 79 17.34 -13.14 1.00
CA ALA A 79 17.76 -11.82 1.45
C ALA A 79 18.90 -11.87 2.49
N GLU A 80 18.89 -12.87 3.37
CA GLU A 80 19.99 -13.11 4.30
C GLU A 80 21.30 -13.44 3.56
N GLY A 81 21.21 -14.19 2.45
CA GLY A 81 22.33 -14.43 1.52
C GLY A 81 22.87 -13.17 0.83
N LEU A 82 22.04 -12.12 0.70
CA LEU A 82 22.47 -10.78 0.23
C LEU A 82 23.15 -9.94 1.33
N GLY A 83 23.20 -10.44 2.57
CA GLY A 83 23.81 -9.76 3.72
C GLY A 83 22.82 -9.01 4.62
N TYR A 84 21.51 -9.13 4.40
CA TYR A 84 20.52 -8.57 5.32
C TYR A 84 20.42 -9.40 6.61
N SER A 85 20.43 -8.75 7.77
CA SER A 85 20.28 -9.43 9.05
C SER A 85 18.92 -10.14 9.18
N SER A 86 18.89 -11.33 9.75
CA SER A 86 17.65 -12.07 10.04
C SER A 86 16.79 -11.40 11.13
N ASP A 87 17.33 -10.42 11.84
CA ASP A 87 16.62 -9.61 12.84
C ASP A 87 15.65 -8.59 12.23
N ILE A 88 15.83 -8.21 10.96
CA ILE A 88 14.95 -7.22 10.33
C ILE A 88 13.60 -7.84 9.93
N CYS A 89 12.59 -6.98 9.74
CA CYS A 89 11.23 -7.38 9.36
C CYS A 89 11.23 -8.38 8.20
N SER A 90 10.47 -9.47 8.32
CA SER A 90 10.32 -10.48 7.26
C SER A 90 9.67 -9.90 6.00
N TYR A 91 8.77 -8.91 6.10
CA TYR A 91 8.25 -8.21 4.93
C TYR A 91 9.36 -7.49 4.15
N ALA A 92 10.28 -6.82 4.86
CA ALA A 92 11.42 -6.18 4.22
C ALA A 92 12.34 -7.20 3.55
N ARG A 93 12.70 -8.30 4.24
CA ARG A 93 13.52 -9.38 3.67
C ARG A 93 12.87 -10.01 2.42
N ILE A 94 11.59 -10.37 2.50
CA ILE A 94 10.86 -10.93 1.35
C ILE A 94 10.87 -9.95 0.18
N ASN A 95 10.69 -8.65 0.44
CA ASN A 95 10.67 -7.66 -0.61
C ASN A 95 12.06 -7.35 -1.19
N PHE A 96 13.14 -7.36 -0.40
CA PHE A 96 14.50 -7.28 -0.92
C PHE A 96 14.81 -8.46 -1.85
N ALA A 97 14.49 -9.68 -1.42
CA ALA A 97 14.62 -10.85 -2.27
C ALA A 97 13.77 -10.74 -3.55
N TYR A 98 12.54 -10.24 -3.45
CA TYR A 98 11.68 -10.03 -4.61
C TYR A 98 12.21 -8.97 -5.57
N THR A 99 12.87 -7.94 -5.05
CA THR A 99 13.46 -6.86 -5.87
C THR A 99 14.59 -7.39 -6.75
N ASP A 100 15.41 -8.29 -6.20
CA ASP A 100 16.52 -8.92 -6.92
C ASP A 100 16.05 -10.04 -7.86
N LEU A 101 15.22 -10.96 -7.36
CA LEU A 101 14.70 -12.10 -8.13
C LEU A 101 13.69 -11.70 -9.21
N LYS A 102 12.91 -10.65 -8.95
CA LYS A 102 11.82 -10.13 -9.80
C LYS A 102 10.68 -11.11 -10.09
N GLU A 103 10.74 -12.31 -9.56
CA GLU A 103 9.75 -13.37 -9.70
C GLU A 103 9.57 -14.16 -8.39
N CYS A 104 8.33 -14.53 -8.10
CA CYS A 104 7.90 -15.30 -6.95
C CYS A 104 6.63 -16.09 -7.31
N PRO A 105 6.68 -17.43 -7.36
CA PRO A 105 5.53 -18.26 -7.74
C PRO A 105 4.25 -17.99 -6.93
N GLU A 106 4.42 -17.56 -5.68
CA GLU A 106 3.34 -17.32 -4.74
C GLU A 106 2.56 -16.03 -5.08
N LEU A 107 3.25 -14.94 -5.44
CA LEU A 107 2.60 -13.70 -5.90
C LEU A 107 3.60 -12.74 -6.57
N ASN A 108 3.39 -12.51 -7.87
CA ASN A 108 4.11 -11.49 -8.63
C ASN A 108 3.35 -10.15 -8.67
N ILE A 109 4.09 -9.07 -8.43
CA ILE A 109 3.68 -7.68 -8.58
C ILE A 109 4.63 -6.95 -9.56
N PRO A 110 4.16 -5.94 -10.31
CA PRO A 110 5.04 -5.14 -11.16
C PRO A 110 6.14 -4.45 -10.35
N GLN A 111 7.34 -4.34 -10.95
CA GLN A 111 8.44 -3.57 -10.39
C GLN A 111 8.09 -2.06 -10.37
N PRO A 112 8.47 -1.33 -9.31
CA PRO A 112 8.08 0.05 -9.12
C PRO A 112 8.89 0.99 -10.01
N ASP A 113 8.32 2.15 -10.30
CA ASP A 113 9.01 3.30 -10.88
C ASP A 113 9.23 4.42 -9.86
N PHE A 114 8.57 4.35 -8.70
CA PHE A 114 8.73 5.25 -7.57
C PHE A 114 8.21 4.58 -6.29
N LEU A 115 8.55 5.15 -5.14
CA LEU A 115 8.21 4.62 -3.82
C LEU A 115 7.44 5.64 -2.99
N LEU A 116 6.40 5.19 -2.30
CA LEU A 116 5.57 5.97 -1.38
C LEU A 116 5.72 5.42 0.04
N CYS A 117 6.41 6.14 0.90
CA CYS A 117 6.67 5.73 2.29
C CYS A 117 5.93 6.64 3.27
N CYS A 118 5.43 6.05 4.35
CA CYS A 118 4.89 6.77 5.50
C CYS A 118 5.32 6.02 6.77
N ASN A 119 5.94 6.71 7.73
CA ASN A 119 6.52 6.07 8.93
C ASN A 119 5.56 5.97 10.12
N ASN A 120 4.26 6.20 9.91
CA ASN A 120 3.24 6.12 10.97
C ASN A 120 3.04 4.72 11.59
N ILE A 121 3.47 3.64 10.92
CA ILE A 121 3.41 2.27 11.47
C ILE A 121 4.71 1.87 12.16
N CYS A 122 5.87 2.19 11.58
CA CYS A 122 7.19 1.96 12.16
C CYS A 122 8.27 2.75 11.40
N ASN A 123 9.37 3.08 12.09
CA ASN A 123 10.51 3.76 11.47
C ASN A 123 11.43 2.82 10.68
N CYS A 124 11.33 1.49 10.86
CA CYS A 124 12.11 0.53 10.06
C CYS A 124 11.73 0.58 8.58
N MET A 125 10.49 1.00 8.26
CA MET A 125 10.06 1.20 6.87
C MET A 125 10.86 2.25 6.14
N LEU A 126 11.30 3.32 6.81
CA LEU A 126 12.12 4.35 6.19
C LEU A 126 13.41 3.72 5.62
N LYS A 127 14.14 2.96 6.44
CA LYS A 127 15.37 2.29 6.00
C LYS A 127 15.12 1.23 4.94
N TRP A 128 13.98 0.53 4.99
CA TRP A 128 13.59 -0.39 3.93
C TRP A 128 13.41 0.34 2.60
N TYR A 129 12.59 1.39 2.58
CA TYR A 129 12.28 2.13 1.36
C TYR A 129 13.48 2.94 0.82
N GLU A 130 14.35 3.44 1.68
CA GLU A 130 15.62 4.06 1.27
C GLU A 130 16.54 3.07 0.55
N ASN A 131 16.65 1.83 1.05
CA ASN A 131 17.44 0.80 0.37
C ASN A 131 16.86 0.46 -1.01
N LEU A 132 15.53 0.34 -1.11
CA LEU A 132 14.87 0.12 -2.40
C LEU A 132 15.13 1.28 -3.37
N ALA A 133 14.97 2.53 -2.92
CA ALA A 133 15.22 3.72 -3.73
C ALA A 133 16.64 3.74 -4.27
N PHE A 134 17.61 3.41 -3.41
CA PHE A 134 19.02 3.34 -3.78
C PHE A 134 19.33 2.20 -4.76
N GLN A 135 18.82 0.99 -4.50
CA GLN A 135 19.08 -0.19 -5.33
C GLN A 135 18.43 -0.10 -6.71
N LEU A 136 17.24 0.47 -6.78
CA LEU A 136 16.47 0.58 -8.03
C LEU A 136 16.71 1.89 -8.77
N ASP A 137 17.41 2.86 -8.15
CA ASP A 137 17.62 4.22 -8.67
C ASP A 137 16.29 4.91 -9.05
N ILE A 138 15.33 4.89 -8.11
CA ILE A 138 13.98 5.46 -8.30
C ILE A 138 13.62 6.45 -7.19
N PRO A 139 12.74 7.43 -7.47
CA PRO A 139 12.37 8.44 -6.49
C PRO A 139 11.59 7.85 -5.31
N LEU A 140 11.99 8.27 -4.11
CA LEU A 140 11.26 8.07 -2.85
C LEU A 140 10.50 9.34 -2.48
N LEU A 141 9.21 9.19 -2.19
CA LEU A 141 8.35 10.22 -1.60
C LEU A 141 7.98 9.75 -0.20
N LEU A 142 8.36 10.54 0.79
CA LEU A 142 8.15 10.25 2.21
C LEU A 142 7.10 11.22 2.75
N ILE A 143 6.11 10.67 3.46
CA ILE A 143 5.32 11.40 4.43
C ILE A 143 5.85 11.03 5.82
N ASP A 144 6.62 11.92 6.41
CA ASP A 144 7.11 11.81 7.77
C ASP A 144 6.02 12.28 8.75
N ILE A 145 5.63 11.37 9.63
CA ILE A 145 4.66 11.56 10.69
C ILE A 145 5.44 11.63 12.02
N PRO A 146 5.67 12.83 12.56
CA PRO A 146 6.38 12.99 13.82
C PRO A 146 5.67 12.25 14.94
N ARG A 147 6.45 11.68 15.86
CA ARG A 147 5.88 11.05 17.05
C ARG A 147 5.01 12.05 17.80
N LEU A 148 3.79 11.62 18.09
CA LEU A 148 2.87 12.32 18.97
C LEU A 148 2.94 11.67 20.35
N ASP A 149 3.38 12.44 21.35
CA ASP A 149 3.45 12.08 22.77
C ASP A 149 2.30 12.69 23.59
N ALA A 150 1.43 13.46 22.94
CA ALA A 150 0.22 14.04 23.49
C ALA A 150 -1.06 13.37 22.94
N TYR A 151 -2.22 13.71 23.50
CA TYR A 151 -3.51 13.25 22.99
C TYR A 151 -3.96 14.04 21.75
N GLU A 152 -3.72 15.35 21.77
CA GLU A 152 -4.05 16.26 20.68
C GLU A 152 -2.81 16.54 19.84
N CYS A 153 -2.99 16.65 18.52
CA CYS A 153 -1.93 17.03 17.60
C CYS A 153 -1.80 18.57 17.56
N ASP A 154 -0.58 19.09 17.76
CA ASP A 154 -0.31 20.52 17.64
C ASP A 154 -0.33 21.02 16.19
N GLN A 155 -0.53 22.33 16.04
CA GLN A 155 -0.64 22.98 14.74
C GLN A 155 0.64 22.84 13.90
N ASP A 156 1.82 22.87 14.53
CA ASP A 156 3.09 22.76 13.80
C ASP A 156 3.22 21.40 13.10
N ARG A 157 2.83 20.31 13.78
CA ARG A 157 2.76 18.98 13.15
C ARG A 157 1.72 18.90 12.05
N ILE A 158 0.55 19.51 12.24
CA ILE A 158 -0.51 19.56 11.23
C ILE A 158 0.00 20.27 9.97
N ASP A 159 0.61 21.44 10.13
CA ASP A 159 1.14 22.24 9.02
C ASP A 159 2.31 21.53 8.33
N TYR A 160 3.19 20.87 9.09
CA TYR A 160 4.26 20.04 8.57
C TYR A 160 3.75 18.88 7.69
N ILE A 161 2.76 18.13 8.18
CA ILE A 161 2.19 17.00 7.43
C ILE A 161 1.46 17.50 6.19
N ARG A 162 0.71 18.62 6.30
CA ARG A 162 0.03 19.23 5.16
C ARG A 162 1.00 19.67 4.07
N ALA A 163 2.09 20.34 4.42
CA ALA A 163 3.11 20.75 3.45
C ALA A 163 3.73 19.55 2.72
N GLN A 164 3.89 18.42 3.41
CA GLN A 164 4.35 17.17 2.79
C GLN A 164 3.32 16.57 1.83
N PHE A 165 2.01 16.68 2.12
CA PHE A 165 0.97 16.27 1.17
C PHE A 165 1.03 17.12 -0.11
N ASP A 166 1.15 18.45 0.03
CA ASP A 166 1.25 19.36 -1.11
C ASP A 166 2.49 19.04 -1.98
N ASP A 167 3.65 18.80 -1.36
CA ASP A 167 4.86 18.38 -2.08
C ASP A 167 4.71 17.02 -2.75
N CYS A 168 4.11 16.04 -2.05
CA CYS A 168 3.87 14.71 -2.58
C CYS A 168 2.98 14.74 -3.82
N ILE A 169 1.89 15.52 -3.79
CA ILE A 169 1.00 15.74 -4.93
C ILE A 169 1.78 16.30 -6.11
N ARG A 170 2.52 17.40 -5.91
CA ARG A 170 3.34 18.04 -6.95
C ARG A 170 4.32 17.05 -7.58
N ARG A 171 5.08 16.31 -6.77
CA ARG A 171 6.05 15.32 -7.26
C ARG A 171 5.38 14.17 -8.01
N LEU A 172 4.21 13.73 -7.59
CA LEU A 172 3.46 12.70 -8.30
C LEU A 172 2.87 13.20 -9.62
N GLU A 173 2.48 14.48 -9.73
CA GLU A 173 2.13 15.08 -11.02
C GLU A 173 3.35 15.05 -11.98
N GLU A 174 4.54 15.38 -11.48
CA GLU A 174 5.78 15.36 -12.28
C GLU A 174 6.14 13.94 -12.75
N ILE A 175 6.02 12.95 -11.86
CA ILE A 175 6.35 11.55 -12.17
C ILE A 175 5.33 10.93 -13.14
N SER A 176 4.05 11.19 -12.93
CA SER A 176 2.97 10.52 -13.66
C SER A 176 2.51 11.27 -14.91
N GLY A 177 2.78 12.58 -15.00
CA GLY A 177 2.21 13.47 -15.99
C GLY A 177 0.70 13.73 -15.80
N LYS A 178 0.09 13.20 -14.74
CA LYS A 178 -1.34 13.38 -14.42
C LYS A 178 -1.52 14.65 -13.58
N LYS A 179 -2.71 15.24 -13.64
CA LYS A 179 -3.05 16.48 -12.92
C LYS A 179 -4.03 16.22 -11.78
N TRP A 180 -3.81 16.91 -10.68
CA TRP A 180 -4.70 16.89 -9.53
C TRP A 180 -6.06 17.46 -9.91
N ASP A 181 -7.11 16.75 -9.52
CA ASP A 181 -8.50 17.15 -9.72
C ASP A 181 -9.17 17.20 -8.34
N GLU A 182 -9.53 18.41 -7.93
CA GLU A 182 -10.10 18.66 -6.62
C GLU A 182 -11.50 18.07 -6.45
N ASP A 183 -12.28 17.97 -7.53
CA ASP A 183 -13.62 17.35 -7.46
C ASP A 183 -13.51 15.82 -7.38
N ARG A 184 -12.54 15.25 -8.12
CA ARG A 184 -12.17 13.85 -7.95
C ARG A 184 -11.64 13.56 -6.54
N PHE A 185 -10.82 14.44 -5.96
CA PHE A 185 -10.33 14.28 -4.59
C PHE A 185 -11.49 14.19 -3.58
N LYS A 186 -12.49 15.06 -3.70
CA LYS A 186 -13.70 15.03 -2.85
C LYS A 186 -14.45 13.70 -2.98
N GLU A 187 -14.58 13.17 -4.20
CA GLU A 187 -15.19 11.87 -4.43
C GLU A 187 -14.38 10.74 -3.76
N VAL A 188 -13.07 10.72 -3.97
CA VAL A 188 -12.16 9.74 -3.35
C VAL A 188 -12.24 9.79 -1.83
N MET A 189 -12.21 10.98 -1.23
CA MET A 189 -12.38 11.17 0.21
C MET A 189 -13.72 10.63 0.72
N ALA A 190 -14.82 10.87 0.00
CA ALA A 190 -16.14 10.34 0.36
C ALA A 190 -16.16 8.80 0.33
N ILE A 191 -15.50 8.19 -0.67
CA ILE A 191 -15.36 6.73 -0.77
C ILE A 191 -14.49 6.20 0.37
N SER A 192 -13.32 6.78 0.64
CA SER A 192 -12.42 6.39 1.74
C SER A 192 -13.14 6.39 3.07
N GLN A 193 -13.86 7.46 3.39
CA GLN A 193 -14.58 7.59 4.65
C GLN A 193 -15.72 6.57 4.77
N ARG A 194 -16.43 6.30 3.68
CA ARG A 194 -17.47 5.26 3.66
C ARG A 194 -16.87 3.87 3.87
N SER A 195 -15.75 3.56 3.21
CA SER A 195 -15.05 2.28 3.34
C SER A 195 -14.47 2.08 4.74
N SER A 196 -13.87 3.11 5.33
CA SER A 196 -13.35 3.08 6.70
C SER A 196 -14.46 2.82 7.73
N LYS A 197 -15.60 3.51 7.62
CA LYS A 197 -16.77 3.23 8.47
C LYS A 197 -17.31 1.81 8.32
N ALA A 198 -17.32 1.28 7.10
CA ALA A 198 -17.74 -0.10 6.85
C ALA A 198 -16.76 -1.12 7.44
N TRP A 199 -15.45 -0.87 7.34
CA TRP A 199 -14.41 -1.67 7.99
C TRP A 199 -14.58 -1.70 9.50
N LEU A 200 -14.69 -0.52 10.14
CA LEU A 200 -14.91 -0.41 11.59
C LEU A 200 -16.18 -1.15 12.03
N LYS A 201 -17.27 -1.02 11.27
CA LYS A 201 -18.49 -1.76 11.54
C LYS A 201 -18.30 -3.27 11.44
N ALA A 202 -17.54 -3.76 10.45
CA ALA A 202 -17.29 -5.19 10.28
C ALA A 202 -16.46 -5.77 11.43
N VAL A 203 -15.38 -5.09 11.84
CA VAL A 203 -14.52 -5.54 12.95
C VAL A 203 -15.22 -5.44 14.31
N ASP A 204 -16.17 -4.52 14.47
CA ASP A 204 -17.00 -4.37 15.68
C ASP A 204 -17.88 -5.61 15.96
N TYR A 205 -18.13 -6.48 14.97
CA TYR A 205 -18.82 -7.76 15.21
C TYR A 205 -18.00 -8.74 16.06
N MET A 206 -16.68 -8.57 16.19
CA MET A 206 -15.84 -9.43 17.04
C MET A 206 -16.17 -9.32 18.54
N LYS A 207 -17.02 -8.37 18.96
CA LYS A 207 -17.47 -8.22 20.36
C LYS A 207 -18.56 -9.21 20.78
N TYR A 208 -19.21 -9.89 19.83
CA TYR A 208 -20.29 -10.83 20.13
C TYR A 208 -19.74 -12.17 20.65
N THR A 209 -20.57 -12.90 21.41
CA THR A 209 -20.22 -14.22 21.96
C THR A 209 -21.31 -15.24 21.59
N PRO A 210 -20.98 -16.31 20.82
CA PRO A 210 -19.69 -16.52 20.16
C PRO A 210 -19.42 -15.43 19.13
N SER A 211 -18.13 -15.16 18.86
CA SER A 211 -17.78 -14.34 17.70
C SER A 211 -18.34 -15.01 16.45
N PRO A 212 -19.01 -14.25 15.56
CA PRO A 212 -19.52 -14.79 14.30
C PRO A 212 -18.40 -15.19 13.35
#